data_AF-A0A969EF98-F1
#
_entry.id   AF-A0A969EF98-F1
#
_cell.length_a   1.000
_cell.length_b   1.000
_cell.length_c   1.000
_cell.angle_alpha   90.00
_cell.angle_beta   90.00
_cell.angle_gamma   90.00
#
_symmetry.space_group_name_H-M   'P 1'
#
loop_
_entity.id
_entity.type
_entity.pdbx_description
1 polymer ?
#
loop_
_entity_poly.entity_id
_entity_poly.type
_entity_poly.pdbx_seq_one_letter_code
_entity_poly.pdbx_strand_id
1 'polypeptide(L)'
;MKRQSWSGLNLLWRSLGRHRGWREQWRKPEPKPAYDAVIIGGGGHGLGTAYYLAAEHGLTNIAVVEKGWIGGGNTGRNTTIIRSNYLFDESARLYDHAVQMWEHLSQDLNYNVMYSPRGVMMLAHSVHDVQVLKRHVHANRCNGVDNEWLTPAEAKAFCPPLNVGADIRYPLTAATIAGKPKWVEERKGTWHGVHGPLFGFRTKFPDATREGERDFAAFVRAYWATLLSVDESVGVLL
;
A
#
# COMPACT_ATOMS: atom_id res chain seq x y z
N MET A 1 1.92 21.28 21.63
CA MET A 1 2.43 21.87 20.36
C MET A 1 1.26 22.05 19.40
N LYS A 2 1.14 23.20 18.73
CA LYS A 2 0.17 23.33 17.63
C LYS A 2 0.56 22.36 16.50
N ARG A 3 -0.34 21.45 16.11
CA ARG A 3 -0.14 20.44 15.05
C ARG A 3 0.21 21.13 13.73
N GLN A 4 1.17 20.60 12.98
CA GLN A 4 1.43 21.08 11.62
C GLN A 4 0.24 20.75 10.73
N SER A 5 -0.22 21.73 9.95
CA SER A 5 -1.32 21.53 9.00
C SER A 5 -0.82 21.57 7.57
N TRP A 6 -1.19 20.54 6.81
CA TRP A 6 -0.92 20.38 5.40
C TRP A 6 -2.17 20.80 4.62
N SER A 7 -2.16 22.05 4.14
CA SER A 7 -3.22 22.65 3.32
C SER A 7 -2.62 23.21 2.03
N GLY A 8 -3.43 23.38 0.99
CA GLY A 8 -2.96 23.93 -0.31
C GLY A 8 -2.29 25.30 -0.16
N LEU A 9 -2.87 26.17 0.68
CA LEU A 9 -2.31 27.48 0.99
C LEU A 9 -0.96 27.37 1.72
N ASN A 10 -0.83 26.48 2.72
CA ASN A 10 0.44 26.25 3.39
C ASN A 10 1.49 25.68 2.43
N LEU A 11 1.12 24.72 1.58
CA LEU A 11 2.04 24.15 0.59
C LEU A 11 2.54 25.22 -0.39
N LEU A 12 1.66 26.09 -0.89
CA LEU A 12 2.01 27.21 -1.76
C LEU A 12 2.98 28.17 -1.06
N TRP A 13 2.62 28.67 0.13
CA TRP A 13 3.47 29.61 0.87
C TRP A 13 4.82 29.01 1.24
N ARG A 14 4.84 27.76 1.68
CA ARG A 14 6.09 27.06 2.02
C ARG A 14 6.94 26.81 0.78
N SER A 15 6.34 26.52 -0.37
CA SER A 15 7.05 26.39 -1.66
C SER A 15 7.70 27.70 -2.07
N LEU A 16 6.98 28.82 -2.01
CA LEU A 16 7.53 30.16 -2.26
C LEU A 16 8.68 30.50 -1.30
N GLY A 17 8.58 30.03 -0.05
CA GLY A 17 9.62 30.13 0.97
C GLY A 17 10.77 29.12 0.84
N ARG A 18 10.94 28.43 -0.30
CA ARG A 18 11.96 27.39 -0.52
C ARG A 18 11.87 26.23 0.48
N HIS A 19 10.65 25.80 0.79
CA HIS A 19 10.33 24.75 1.76
C HIS A 19 10.85 25.02 3.19
N ARG A 20 11.03 26.29 3.58
CA ARG A 20 11.45 26.67 4.93
C ARG A 20 10.28 26.74 5.92
N GLY A 21 10.58 26.42 7.18
CA GLY A 21 9.67 26.58 8.32
C GLY A 21 8.64 25.46 8.49
N TRP A 22 8.90 24.29 7.92
CA TRP A 22 8.29 23.04 8.37
C TRP A 22 8.79 22.70 9.78
N ARG A 23 7.91 22.15 10.61
CA ARG A 23 8.22 21.69 11.97
C ARG A 23 8.67 20.24 11.93
N GLU A 24 9.48 19.88 12.94
CA GLU A 24 9.80 18.49 13.21
C GLU A 24 8.50 17.70 13.44
N GLN A 25 8.37 16.55 12.79
CA GLN A 25 7.13 15.76 12.79
C GLN A 25 6.95 14.96 14.09
N TRP A 26 8.04 14.62 14.76
CA TRP A 26 8.05 13.94 16.05
C TRP A 26 9.11 14.56 16.95
N ARG A 27 8.93 14.41 18.26
CA ARG A 27 9.92 14.85 19.26
C ARG A 27 10.82 13.68 19.63
N LYS A 28 11.97 13.98 20.23
CA LYS A 28 12.83 13.01 20.93
C LYS A 28 12.83 13.30 22.43
N PRO A 29 11.74 13.00 23.15
CA PRO A 29 11.66 13.24 24.59
C PRO A 29 12.40 12.13 25.36
N GLU A 30 12.95 12.47 26.52
CA GLU A 30 13.34 11.48 27.51
C GLU A 30 12.09 10.73 28.04
N PRO A 31 12.17 9.41 28.27
CA PRO A 31 11.07 8.66 28.86
C PRO A 31 10.67 9.20 30.23
N LYS A 32 9.36 9.32 30.47
CA LYS A 32 8.82 9.62 31.80
C LYS A 32 8.96 8.38 32.70
N PRO A 33 8.87 8.54 34.03
CA PRO A 33 8.85 7.41 34.96
C PRO A 33 7.65 6.47 34.80
N ALA A 34 6.51 6.97 34.29
CA ALA A 34 5.28 6.19 34.15
C ALA A 34 4.42 6.66 32.97
N TYR A 35 3.67 5.72 32.40
CA TYR A 35 2.72 5.89 31.29
C TYR A 35 1.47 5.03 31.55
N ASP A 36 0.34 5.40 30.97
CA ASP A 36 -0.89 4.62 31.05
C ASP A 36 -0.80 3.39 30.14
N ALA A 37 -0.07 3.51 29.04
CA ALA A 37 0.28 2.41 28.14
C ALA A 37 1.69 2.57 27.58
N VAL A 38 2.41 1.45 27.47
CA VAL A 38 3.73 1.37 26.82
C VAL A 38 3.63 0.37 25.66
N ILE A 39 3.95 0.84 24.47
CA ILE A 39 3.93 0.06 23.23
C ILE A 39 5.39 -0.20 22.83
N ILE A 40 5.74 -1.48 22.66
CA ILE A 40 7.09 -1.89 22.24
C ILE A 40 7.08 -2.15 20.73
N GLY A 41 7.74 -1.26 19.98
CA GLY A 41 7.87 -1.31 18.52
C GLY A 41 7.29 -0.06 17.83
N GLY A 42 8.14 0.70 17.16
CA GLY A 42 7.80 1.90 16.39
C GLY A 42 7.47 1.62 14.93
N GLY A 43 6.91 0.44 14.64
CA GLY A 43 6.39 0.09 13.31
C GLY A 43 4.97 0.61 13.08
N GLY A 44 4.41 0.37 11.89
CA GLY A 44 3.07 0.81 11.50
C GLY A 44 1.97 0.33 12.45
N HIS A 45 2.03 -0.92 12.93
CA HIS A 45 1.09 -1.41 13.92
C HIS A 45 1.24 -0.69 15.27
N GLY A 46 2.46 -0.54 15.80
CA GLY A 46 2.66 0.12 17.10
C GLY A 46 2.26 1.60 17.09
N LEU A 47 2.61 2.32 16.03
CA LEU A 47 2.19 3.71 15.82
C LEU A 47 0.68 3.82 15.60
N GLY A 48 0.09 2.91 14.83
CA GLY A 48 -1.36 2.83 14.62
C GLY A 48 -2.11 2.59 15.92
N THR A 49 -1.65 1.65 16.75
CA THR A 49 -2.20 1.39 18.09
C THR A 49 -2.14 2.64 18.95
N ALA A 50 -0.99 3.32 19.02
CA ALA A 50 -0.87 4.57 19.79
C ALA A 50 -1.84 5.66 19.29
N TYR A 51 -1.99 5.77 17.97
CA TYR A 51 -2.92 6.72 17.34
C TYR A 51 -4.37 6.44 17.72
N TYR A 52 -4.86 5.21 17.54
CA TYR A 52 -6.26 4.87 17.82
C TYR A 52 -6.58 4.84 19.32
N LEU A 53 -5.63 4.46 20.19
CA LEU A 53 -5.78 4.63 21.64
C LEU A 53 -5.99 6.11 22.03
N ALA A 54 -5.29 7.03 21.37
CA ALA A 54 -5.48 8.45 21.63
C ALA A 54 -6.74 9.02 20.98
N ALA A 55 -7.01 8.69 19.71
CA ALA A 55 -8.08 9.26 18.92
C ALA A 55 -9.48 8.75 19.34
N GLU A 56 -9.61 7.44 19.58
CA GLU A 56 -10.90 6.80 19.83
C GLU A 56 -11.17 6.56 21.32
N HIS A 57 -10.10 6.43 22.12
CA HIS A 57 -10.22 6.11 23.56
C HIS A 57 -9.72 7.23 24.48
N GLY A 58 -9.28 8.37 23.94
CA GLY A 58 -8.83 9.53 24.71
C GLY A 58 -7.56 9.31 25.53
N LEU A 59 -6.84 8.21 25.30
CA LEU A 59 -5.65 7.85 26.07
C LEU A 59 -4.44 8.62 25.52
N THR A 60 -3.93 9.61 26.27
CA THR A 60 -2.90 10.54 25.76
C THR A 60 -1.53 10.38 26.42
N ASN A 61 -1.45 9.67 27.54
CA ASN A 61 -0.18 9.38 28.23
C ASN A 61 0.39 8.01 27.79
N ILE A 62 0.76 7.92 26.51
CA ILE A 62 1.26 6.69 25.86
C ILE A 62 2.74 6.86 25.49
N ALA A 63 3.54 5.81 25.71
CA ALA A 63 4.89 5.69 25.16
C ALA A 63 4.93 4.67 24.01
N VAL A 64 5.62 5.02 22.92
CA VAL A 64 6.03 4.06 21.88
C VAL A 64 7.55 3.97 21.94
N VAL A 65 8.08 2.78 22.22
CA VAL A 65 9.51 2.52 22.39
C VAL A 65 10.00 1.72 21.18
N GLU A 66 10.97 2.26 20.45
CA GLU A 66 11.59 1.63 19.28
C GLU A 66 13.07 1.41 19.55
N LYS A 67 13.59 0.23 19.19
CA LYS A 67 15.01 -0.12 19.41
C LYS A 67 15.96 0.66 18.49
N GLY A 68 15.49 1.04 17.30
CA GLY A 68 16.27 1.74 16.28
C GLY A 68 15.58 3.00 15.79
N TRP A 69 15.33 3.08 14.48
CA TRP A 69 14.62 4.19 13.86
C TRP A 69 13.16 3.82 13.55
N ILE A 70 12.26 4.79 13.73
CA ILE A 70 10.81 4.63 13.57
C ILE A 70 10.48 4.16 12.14
N GLY A 71 9.67 3.11 12.01
CA GLY A 71 9.32 2.50 10.73
C GLY A 71 10.43 1.62 10.15
N GLY A 72 11.55 1.45 10.84
CA GLY A 72 12.72 0.73 10.37
C GLY A 72 12.65 -0.78 10.33
N GLY A 73 11.48 -1.35 10.58
CA GLY A 73 11.16 -2.77 10.42
C GLY A 73 10.44 -3.07 9.11
N ASN A 74 9.51 -4.03 9.11
CA ASN A 74 8.74 -4.43 7.92
C ASN A 74 7.88 -3.29 7.34
N THR A 75 7.51 -2.30 8.15
CA THR A 75 6.78 -1.11 7.70
C THR A 75 7.54 -0.33 6.63
N GLY A 76 8.86 -0.23 6.72
CA GLY A 76 9.69 0.42 5.71
C GLY A 76 10.10 -0.48 4.54
N ARG A 77 9.68 -1.76 4.51
CA ARG A 77 10.18 -2.78 3.56
C ARG A 77 9.11 -3.62 2.85
N ASN A 78 7.83 -3.31 3.05
CA ASN A 78 6.75 -4.04 2.38
C ASN A 78 6.57 -3.57 0.93
N THR A 79 5.89 -4.39 0.12
CA THR A 79 5.57 -4.10 -1.29
C THR A 79 4.31 -3.27 -1.45
N THR A 80 3.76 -2.70 -0.36
CA THR A 80 2.68 -1.70 -0.35
C THR A 80 1.30 -2.14 -0.86
N ILE A 81 1.08 -3.44 -1.07
CA ILE A 81 -0.22 -3.97 -1.50
C ILE A 81 -1.25 -3.86 -0.36
N ILE A 82 -2.39 -3.26 -0.65
CA ILE A 82 -3.55 -3.14 0.25
C ILE A 82 -4.75 -3.83 -0.41
N ARG A 83 -5.35 -4.81 0.27
CA ARG A 83 -6.47 -5.63 -0.24
C ARG A 83 -7.23 -6.35 0.89
N SER A 84 -8.46 -6.78 0.64
CA SER A 84 -9.31 -7.51 1.60
C SER A 84 -9.86 -8.85 1.10
N ASN A 85 -9.47 -9.32 -0.09
CA ASN A 85 -9.96 -10.56 -0.72
C ASN A 85 -9.40 -11.86 -0.11
N TYR A 86 -9.66 -12.09 1.18
CA TYR A 86 -9.25 -13.28 1.92
C TYR A 86 -10.37 -14.34 1.96
N LEU A 87 -10.00 -15.61 2.18
CA LEU A 87 -10.94 -16.74 2.12
C LEU A 87 -11.81 -16.89 3.37
N PHE A 88 -11.20 -16.81 4.56
CA PHE A 88 -11.88 -17.07 5.82
C PHE A 88 -12.65 -15.83 6.29
N ASP A 89 -13.82 -16.03 6.89
CA ASP A 89 -14.74 -14.96 7.27
C ASP A 89 -14.08 -13.96 8.23
N GLU A 90 -13.33 -14.44 9.22
CA GLU A 90 -12.63 -13.60 10.20
C GLU A 90 -11.56 -12.74 9.52
N SER A 91 -10.86 -13.33 8.54
CA SER A 91 -9.85 -12.61 7.76
C SER A 91 -10.50 -11.56 6.87
N ALA A 92 -11.55 -11.94 6.12
CA ALA A 92 -12.27 -11.03 5.25
C ALA A 92 -12.79 -9.80 6.02
N ARG A 93 -13.44 -10.02 7.17
CA ARG A 93 -13.95 -8.93 8.02
C ARG A 93 -12.84 -8.01 8.54
N LEU A 94 -11.74 -8.57 9.04
CA LEU A 94 -10.62 -7.79 9.56
C LEU A 94 -9.97 -6.94 8.47
N TYR A 95 -9.64 -7.54 7.33
CA TYR A 95 -8.96 -6.83 6.26
C TYR A 95 -9.88 -5.86 5.52
N ASP A 96 -11.17 -6.16 5.40
CA ASP A 96 -12.12 -5.24 4.78
C ASP A 96 -12.30 -3.97 5.63
N HIS A 97 -12.44 -4.13 6.95
CA HIS A 97 -12.43 -2.99 7.87
C HIS A 97 -11.13 -2.17 7.74
N ALA A 98 -9.98 -2.84 7.68
CA ALA A 98 -8.69 -2.15 7.50
C ALA A 98 -8.63 -1.38 6.18
N VAL A 99 -9.13 -1.94 5.07
CA VAL A 99 -9.19 -1.25 3.77
C VAL A 99 -10.08 -0.01 3.83
N GLN A 100 -11.24 -0.09 4.49
CA GLN A 100 -12.13 1.07 4.69
C GLN A 100 -11.43 2.20 5.46
N MET A 101 -10.63 1.87 6.48
CA MET A 101 -9.82 2.86 7.21
C MET A 101 -8.78 3.55 6.30
N TRP A 102 -8.17 2.81 5.36
CA TRP A 102 -7.21 3.39 4.40
C TRP A 102 -7.82 4.47 3.50
N GLU A 103 -9.13 4.39 3.20
CA GLU A 103 -9.81 5.34 2.31
C GLU A 103 -9.83 6.77 2.86
N HIS A 104 -9.83 6.91 4.20
CA HIS A 104 -9.95 8.20 4.89
C HIS A 104 -8.67 8.61 5.63
N LEU A 105 -7.69 7.71 5.73
CA LEU A 105 -6.48 7.92 6.53
C LEU A 105 -5.70 9.19 6.17
N SER A 106 -5.72 9.62 4.91
CA SER A 106 -5.04 10.86 4.51
C SER A 106 -5.68 12.11 5.16
N GLN A 107 -7.01 12.10 5.28
CA GLN A 107 -7.79 13.15 5.90
C GLN A 107 -7.60 13.14 7.41
N ASP A 108 -7.68 11.95 8.02
CA ASP A 108 -7.57 11.77 9.48
C ASP A 108 -6.19 12.17 10.02
N LEU A 109 -5.13 11.85 9.26
CA LEU A 109 -3.77 12.24 9.60
C LEU A 109 -3.42 13.67 9.16
N ASN A 110 -4.24 14.28 8.30
CA ASN A 110 -3.90 15.46 7.52
C ASN A 110 -2.54 15.31 6.81
N TYR A 111 -2.31 14.16 6.18
CA TYR A 111 -1.05 13.83 5.51
C TYR A 111 -1.34 12.96 4.29
N ASN A 112 -0.75 13.26 3.14
CA ASN A 112 -0.94 12.42 1.96
C ASN A 112 -0.19 11.09 2.13
N VAL A 113 -0.91 10.02 2.46
CA VAL A 113 -0.33 8.66 2.58
C VAL A 113 -0.14 7.96 1.23
N MET A 114 -0.44 8.65 0.12
CA MET A 114 -0.34 8.14 -1.24
C MET A 114 -1.18 6.86 -1.48
N TYR A 115 -2.29 6.72 -0.74
CA TYR A 115 -3.22 5.61 -0.93
C TYR A 115 -3.84 5.66 -2.34
N SER A 116 -3.85 4.50 -3.00
CA SER A 116 -4.26 4.36 -4.39
C SER A 116 -5.02 3.04 -4.59
N PRO A 117 -6.36 3.05 -4.53
CA PRO A 117 -7.19 1.86 -4.71
C PRO A 117 -7.22 1.42 -6.18
N ARG A 118 -6.11 0.88 -6.67
CA ARG A 118 -5.95 0.44 -8.07
C ARG A 118 -6.27 -1.03 -8.34
N GLY A 119 -6.79 -1.70 -7.34
CA GLY A 119 -7.09 -3.11 -7.35
C GLY A 119 -5.86 -4.02 -7.33
N VAL A 120 -6.13 -5.31 -7.13
CA VAL A 120 -5.13 -6.39 -7.12
C VAL A 120 -5.67 -7.59 -7.88
N MET A 121 -4.87 -8.09 -8.84
CA MET A 121 -5.26 -9.20 -9.69
C MET A 121 -4.54 -10.49 -9.27
N MET A 122 -5.31 -11.56 -9.07
CA MET A 122 -4.78 -12.90 -8.81
C MET A 122 -4.99 -13.77 -10.05
N LEU A 123 -3.92 -14.39 -10.55
CA LEU A 123 -3.93 -15.16 -11.81
C LEU A 123 -4.13 -16.66 -11.53
N ALA A 124 -4.82 -17.36 -12.44
CA ALA A 124 -4.97 -18.81 -12.41
C ALA A 124 -4.32 -19.46 -13.64
N HIS A 125 -3.44 -20.43 -13.41
CA HIS A 125 -2.68 -21.14 -14.44
C HIS A 125 -3.02 -22.64 -14.50
N SER A 126 -3.87 -23.12 -13.59
CA SER A 126 -4.29 -24.51 -13.51
C SER A 126 -5.76 -24.65 -13.15
N VAL A 127 -6.30 -25.86 -13.37
CA VAL A 127 -7.66 -26.21 -12.91
C VAL A 127 -7.80 -26.04 -11.39
N HIS A 128 -6.74 -26.33 -10.64
CA HIS A 128 -6.71 -26.15 -9.19
C HIS A 128 -6.82 -24.67 -8.80
N ASP A 129 -6.06 -23.78 -9.44
CA ASP A 129 -6.14 -22.34 -9.20
C ASP A 129 -7.55 -21.82 -9.48
N VAL A 130 -8.16 -22.27 -10.58
CA VAL A 130 -9.54 -21.90 -10.94
C VAL A 130 -10.52 -22.29 -9.83
N GLN A 131 -10.40 -23.50 -9.28
CA GLN A 131 -11.27 -23.96 -8.18
C GLN A 131 -11.05 -23.13 -6.91
N VAL A 132 -9.80 -22.84 -6.56
CA VAL A 132 -9.44 -22.02 -5.40
C VAL A 132 -9.95 -20.59 -5.55
N LEU A 133 -9.73 -19.95 -6.71
CA LEU A 133 -10.18 -18.59 -6.96
C LEU A 133 -11.71 -18.48 -6.98
N LYS A 134 -12.44 -19.45 -7.57
CA LYS A 134 -13.90 -19.49 -7.47
C LYS A 134 -14.37 -19.57 -6.03
N ARG A 135 -13.74 -20.42 -5.21
CA ARG A 135 -14.03 -20.50 -3.78
C ARG A 135 -13.84 -19.15 -3.08
N HIS A 136 -12.75 -18.43 -3.37
CA HIS A 136 -12.52 -17.08 -2.83
C HIS A 136 -13.60 -16.08 -3.27
N VAL A 137 -13.90 -16.02 -4.58
CA VAL A 137 -14.92 -15.10 -5.12
C VAL A 137 -16.28 -15.32 -4.43
N HIS A 138 -16.71 -16.56 -4.28
CA HIS A 138 -17.97 -16.86 -3.61
C HIS A 138 -17.94 -16.52 -2.12
N ALA A 139 -16.85 -16.83 -1.40
CA ALA A 139 -16.69 -16.46 0.01
C ALA A 139 -16.65 -14.95 0.22
N ASN A 140 -15.96 -14.21 -0.66
CA ASN A 140 -15.89 -12.74 -0.61
C ASN A 140 -17.26 -12.10 -0.83
N ARG A 141 -18.05 -12.59 -1.79
CA ARG A 141 -19.43 -12.12 -1.99
C ARG A 141 -20.31 -12.34 -0.76
N CYS A 142 -20.19 -13.49 -0.09
CA CYS A 142 -20.91 -13.75 1.16
C CYS A 142 -20.49 -12.82 2.31
N ASN A 143 -19.26 -12.29 2.28
CA ASN A 143 -18.73 -11.37 3.27
C ASN A 143 -18.83 -9.89 2.85
N GLY A 144 -19.48 -9.57 1.72
CA GLY A 144 -19.61 -8.19 1.24
C GLY A 144 -18.31 -7.58 0.70
N VAL A 145 -17.31 -8.39 0.38
CA VAL A 145 -16.02 -7.95 -0.18
C VAL A 145 -16.07 -8.03 -1.71
N ASP A 146 -15.70 -6.94 -2.38
CA ASP A 146 -15.63 -6.86 -3.84
C ASP A 146 -14.48 -7.73 -4.39
N ASN A 147 -14.85 -8.81 -5.07
CA ASN A 147 -13.92 -9.68 -5.78
C ASN A 147 -14.61 -10.27 -7.03
N GLU A 148 -14.10 -9.93 -8.21
CA GLU A 148 -14.71 -10.28 -9.48
C GLU A 148 -13.89 -11.32 -10.23
N TRP A 149 -14.59 -12.16 -11.00
CA TRP A 149 -13.96 -13.13 -11.89
C TRP A 149 -13.67 -12.49 -13.24
N LEU A 150 -12.48 -12.75 -13.79
CA LEU A 150 -12.06 -12.26 -15.11
C LEU A 150 -11.66 -13.43 -16.01
N THR A 151 -12.08 -13.35 -17.27
CA THR A 151 -11.49 -14.11 -18.38
C THR A 151 -10.08 -13.59 -18.70
N PRO A 152 -9.23 -14.38 -19.39
CA PRO A 152 -7.93 -13.88 -19.84
C PRO A 152 -8.00 -12.61 -20.69
N ALA A 153 -9.04 -12.46 -21.51
CA ALA A 153 -9.25 -11.27 -22.33
C ALA A 153 -9.55 -10.02 -21.47
N GLU A 154 -10.41 -10.16 -20.45
CA GLU A 154 -10.71 -9.07 -19.51
C GLU A 154 -9.49 -8.73 -18.65
N ALA A 155 -8.73 -9.73 -18.20
CA ALA A 155 -7.47 -9.53 -17.47
C ALA A 155 -6.44 -8.75 -18.31
N LYS A 156 -6.33 -9.06 -19.61
CA LYS A 156 -5.50 -8.33 -20.57
C LYS A 156 -5.98 -6.89 -20.79
N ALA A 157 -7.29 -6.68 -20.87
CA ALA A 157 -7.87 -5.36 -21.01
C ALA A 157 -7.57 -4.48 -19.78
N PHE A 158 -7.66 -5.06 -18.57
CA PHE A 158 -7.34 -4.37 -17.32
C PHE A 158 -5.84 -4.12 -17.16
N CYS A 159 -5.01 -5.12 -17.48
CA CYS A 159 -3.55 -5.03 -17.43
C CYS A 159 -2.96 -5.29 -18.83
N PRO A 160 -2.87 -4.26 -19.70
CA PRO A 160 -2.30 -4.39 -21.05
C PRO A 160 -0.90 -5.02 -21.14
N PRO A 161 0.01 -4.86 -20.16
CA PRO A 161 1.28 -5.59 -20.16
C PRO A 161 1.15 -7.12 -20.06
N LEU A 162 0.07 -7.65 -19.47
CA LEU A 162 -0.07 -9.06 -19.13
C LEU A 162 0.02 -9.95 -20.37
N ASN A 163 0.89 -10.97 -20.39
CA ASN A 163 0.90 -11.93 -21.50
C ASN A 163 -0.15 -13.02 -21.27
N VAL A 164 -1.10 -13.14 -22.20
CA VAL A 164 -2.19 -14.13 -22.17
C VAL A 164 -2.14 -15.08 -23.37
N GLY A 165 -1.00 -15.13 -24.08
CA GLY A 165 -0.77 -16.05 -25.18
C GLY A 165 -0.82 -17.51 -24.72
N ALA A 166 -1.31 -18.39 -25.59
CA ALA A 166 -1.35 -19.84 -25.32
C ALA A 166 0.03 -20.51 -25.43
N ASP A 167 1.03 -19.79 -25.97
CA ASP A 167 2.40 -20.23 -26.22
C ASP A 167 3.34 -20.04 -25.02
N ILE A 168 2.85 -19.47 -23.91
CA ILE A 168 3.62 -19.33 -22.68
C ILE A 168 3.64 -20.63 -21.88
N ARG A 169 4.73 -20.87 -21.13
CA ARG A 169 4.92 -22.10 -20.32
C ARG A 169 3.74 -22.45 -19.41
N TYR A 170 3.07 -21.43 -18.85
CA TYR A 170 1.90 -21.58 -17.98
C TYR A 170 0.77 -20.65 -18.45
N PRO A 171 -0.08 -21.11 -19.38
CA PRO A 171 -1.16 -20.28 -19.94
C PRO A 171 -2.08 -19.73 -18.86
N LEU A 172 -2.51 -18.48 -19.03
CA LEU A 172 -3.51 -17.88 -18.15
C LEU A 172 -4.89 -18.47 -18.50
N THR A 173 -5.52 -19.12 -17.53
CA THR A 173 -6.85 -19.72 -17.71
C THR A 173 -7.97 -18.79 -17.21
N ALA A 174 -7.70 -18.02 -16.17
CA ALA A 174 -8.58 -17.00 -15.62
C ALA A 174 -7.84 -16.09 -14.66
N ALA A 175 -8.50 -15.04 -14.18
CA ALA A 175 -8.01 -14.20 -13.09
C ALA A 175 -9.16 -13.77 -12.17
N THR A 176 -8.82 -13.17 -11.03
CA THR A 176 -9.76 -12.41 -10.20
C THR A 176 -9.21 -11.03 -9.92
N ILE A 177 -10.09 -10.04 -9.75
CA ILE A 177 -9.73 -8.66 -9.42
C ILE A 177 -10.51 -8.21 -8.18
N ALA A 178 -9.79 -7.74 -7.17
CA ALA A 178 -10.38 -7.11 -6.00
C ALA A 178 -10.09 -5.60 -6.00
N GLY A 179 -11.05 -4.78 -5.58
CA GLY A 179 -10.94 -3.31 -5.47
C GLY A 179 -11.96 -2.53 -6.30
N LYS A 180 -11.75 -1.21 -6.45
CA LYS A 180 -12.61 -0.27 -7.21
C LYS A 180 -12.03 -0.02 -8.62
N PRO A 181 -12.21 -0.91 -9.61
CA PRO A 181 -11.50 -0.84 -10.90
C PRO A 181 -11.72 0.47 -11.67
N LYS A 182 -12.89 1.13 -11.52
CA LYS A 182 -13.18 2.44 -12.14
C LYS A 182 -12.24 3.55 -11.70
N TRP A 183 -11.76 3.53 -10.45
CA TRP A 183 -10.83 4.53 -9.92
C TRP A 183 -9.51 4.58 -10.71
N VAL A 184 -9.06 3.44 -11.24
CA VAL A 184 -7.86 3.35 -12.08
C VAL A 184 -8.08 4.04 -13.42
N GLU A 185 -9.20 3.73 -14.08
CA GLU A 185 -9.54 4.28 -15.39
C GLU A 185 -9.63 5.81 -15.35
N GLU A 186 -10.29 6.35 -14.32
CA GLU A 186 -10.48 7.79 -14.10
C GLU A 186 -9.16 8.54 -13.80
N ARG A 187 -8.11 7.84 -13.36
CA ARG A 187 -6.88 8.47 -12.84
C ARG A 187 -5.60 8.12 -13.57
N LYS A 188 -5.66 7.42 -14.71
CA LYS A 188 -4.51 7.14 -15.59
C LYS A 188 -3.70 8.40 -15.94
N GLY A 189 -4.34 9.59 -15.96
CA GLY A 189 -3.72 10.89 -16.20
C GLY A 189 -3.31 11.70 -14.95
N THR A 190 -3.40 11.15 -13.74
CA THR A 190 -3.07 11.89 -12.50
C THR A 190 -1.67 11.56 -11.96
N TRP A 191 -1.00 12.57 -11.40
CA TRP A 191 0.38 12.49 -10.90
C TRP A 191 0.45 11.83 -9.50
N HIS A 192 0.15 10.53 -9.36
CA HIS A 192 0.25 9.84 -8.07
C HIS A 192 0.80 8.40 -8.19
N GLY A 193 1.91 8.12 -7.48
CA GLY A 193 2.36 6.81 -6.98
C GLY A 193 2.51 5.63 -7.96
N VAL A 194 3.71 5.04 -8.04
CA VAL A 194 4.12 3.87 -8.89
C VAL A 194 4.01 4.11 -10.40
N HIS A 195 3.12 4.99 -10.86
CA HIS A 195 2.96 5.40 -12.27
C HIS A 195 3.36 6.85 -12.56
N GLY A 196 3.70 7.66 -11.55
CA GLY A 196 4.36 8.96 -11.74
C GLY A 196 5.89 8.82 -11.84
N PRO A 197 6.64 9.89 -12.15
CA PRO A 197 8.10 9.88 -12.11
C PRO A 197 8.60 9.56 -10.69
N LEU A 198 8.86 8.30 -10.41
CA LEU A 198 9.58 7.86 -9.23
C LEU A 198 11.04 7.64 -9.63
N PHE A 199 11.98 8.25 -8.91
CA PHE A 199 13.43 8.07 -9.12
C PHE A 199 13.92 8.24 -10.58
N GLY A 200 13.25 9.07 -11.37
CA GLY A 200 13.61 9.32 -12.77
C GLY A 200 13.15 8.27 -13.79
N PHE A 201 12.46 7.20 -13.37
CA PHE A 201 12.03 6.10 -14.26
C PHE A 201 10.77 6.40 -15.10
N ARG A 202 10.20 7.61 -15.05
CA ARG A 202 9.04 7.96 -15.90
C ARG A 202 8.90 9.47 -16.11
N THR A 203 9.88 10.08 -16.77
CA THR A 203 9.97 11.53 -16.97
C THR A 203 8.99 12.07 -18.01
N LYS A 204 8.50 11.23 -18.92
CA LYS A 204 7.42 11.55 -19.86
C LYS A 204 6.10 11.02 -19.31
N PHE A 205 5.18 11.92 -18.96
CA PHE A 205 3.88 11.60 -18.39
C PHE A 205 2.79 12.54 -18.95
N PRO A 206 1.58 12.03 -19.26
CA PRO A 206 1.19 10.62 -19.30
C PRO A 206 1.73 9.91 -20.55
N ASP A 207 2.24 8.68 -20.39
CA ASP A 207 2.66 7.82 -21.51
C ASP A 207 2.16 6.40 -21.26
N ALA A 208 1.18 5.97 -22.06
CA ALA A 208 0.54 4.65 -21.99
C ALA A 208 1.05 3.70 -23.08
N THR A 209 2.13 4.05 -23.78
CA THR A 209 2.73 3.20 -24.80
C THR A 209 3.48 2.02 -24.17
N ARG A 210 3.68 0.94 -24.95
CA ARG A 210 4.52 -0.20 -24.55
C ARG A 210 5.94 0.22 -24.14
N GLU A 211 6.45 1.31 -24.71
CA GLU A 211 7.78 1.86 -24.38
C GLU A 211 7.78 2.51 -23.00
N GLY A 212 6.74 3.29 -22.66
CA GLY A 212 6.56 3.85 -21.31
C GLY A 212 6.39 2.80 -20.19
N GLU A 213 5.98 1.57 -20.53
CA GLU A 213 5.89 0.45 -19.58
C GLU A 213 7.23 -0.27 -19.34
N ARG A 214 8.19 -0.19 -20.29
CA ARG A 214 9.52 -0.80 -20.13
C ARG A 214 10.29 -0.20 -18.96
N ASP A 215 10.14 1.11 -18.75
CA ASP A 215 10.81 1.81 -17.65
C ASP A 215 10.25 1.36 -16.29
N PHE A 216 8.94 1.06 -16.22
CA PHE A 216 8.35 0.47 -15.02
C PHE A 216 8.87 -0.95 -14.75
N ALA A 217 8.97 -1.79 -15.78
CA ALA A 217 9.57 -3.11 -15.65
C ALA A 217 11.05 -3.04 -15.24
N ALA A 218 11.79 -2.03 -15.71
CA ALA A 218 13.17 -1.76 -15.31
C ALA A 218 13.26 -1.31 -13.84
N PHE A 219 12.35 -0.45 -13.38
CA PHE A 219 12.23 -0.08 -11.97
C PHE A 219 11.99 -1.30 -11.07
N VAL A 220 11.03 -2.17 -11.42
CA VAL A 220 10.74 -3.39 -10.65
C VAL A 220 11.96 -4.31 -10.59
N ARG A 221 12.71 -4.45 -11.69
CA ARG A 221 13.97 -5.21 -11.72
C ARG A 221 15.08 -4.57 -10.88
N ALA A 222 15.21 -3.24 -10.87
CA ALA A 222 16.15 -2.55 -10.01
C ALA A 222 15.81 -2.73 -8.51
N TYR A 223 14.51 -2.78 -8.19
CA TYR A 223 14.01 -3.04 -6.84
C TYR A 223 14.26 -4.48 -6.36
N TRP A 224 14.39 -5.44 -7.28
CA TRP A 224 14.77 -6.84 -6.97
C TRP A 224 16.14 -6.93 -6.29
N ALA A 225 17.10 -6.08 -6.64
CA ALA A 225 18.40 -6.02 -5.97
C ALA A 225 18.27 -5.54 -4.50
N THR A 226 17.33 -4.63 -4.22
CA THR A 226 17.00 -4.21 -2.85
C THR A 226 16.33 -5.34 -2.06
N LEU A 227 15.50 -6.17 -2.71
CA LEU A 227 14.93 -7.38 -2.10
C LEU A 227 15.99 -8.44 -1.80
N LEU A 228 16.98 -8.64 -2.67
CA LEU A 228 18.10 -9.57 -2.42
C LEU A 228 19.01 -9.10 -1.27
N SER A 229 19.18 -7.79 -1.11
CA SER A 229 19.87 -7.21 0.06
C SER A 229 19.16 -7.49 1.40
N VAL A 230 17.87 -7.89 1.37
CA VAL A 230 17.14 -8.30 2.58
C VAL A 230 17.63 -9.65 3.09
N ASP A 231 17.98 -10.58 2.18
CA ASP A 231 18.45 -11.94 2.51
C ASP A 231 19.81 -11.92 3.24
N GLU A 232 20.70 -10.99 2.87
CA GLU A 232 21.97 -10.79 3.59
C GLU A 232 21.80 -10.08 4.95
N SER A 233 20.68 -9.40 5.19
CA SER A 233 20.42 -8.62 6.42
C SER A 233 19.64 -9.37 7.50
N VAL A 234 18.99 -10.49 7.15
CA VAL A 234 18.59 -11.52 8.13
C VAL A 234 19.84 -12.29 8.50
N GLY A 235 20.67 -11.66 9.33
CA GLY A 235 21.89 -12.25 9.84
C GLY A 235 21.66 -13.70 10.24
N VAL A 236 22.63 -14.54 9.91
CA VAL A 236 22.78 -15.89 10.46
C VAL A 236 22.37 -15.83 11.94
N LEU A 237 21.30 -16.55 12.29
CA LEU A 237 21.07 -16.86 13.69
C LEU A 237 22.18 -17.84 14.08
N LEU A 238 23.24 -17.26 14.69
CA LEU A 238 24.50 -17.83 15.20
C LEU A 238 25.65 -17.94 14.19
#